data_AF-A0A5C7AXB9-F1
#
_entry.id   AF-A0A5C7AXB9-F1
#
_cell.length_a   1.000
_cell.length_b   1.000
_cell.length_c   1.000
_cell.angle_alpha   90.00
_cell.angle_beta   90.00
_cell.angle_gamma   90.00
#
_symmetry.space_group_name_H-M   'P 1'
#
loop_
_entity.id
_entity.type
_entity.pdbx_description
1 polymer ?
#
loop_
_entity_poly.entity_id
_entity_poly.type
_entity_poly.pdbx_seq_one_letter_code
_entity_poly.pdbx_strand_id
1 'polypeptide(L)'
;MISRSLITKIFVICIVQITAVESFVLAQQATDSEVASKIDLSRHDFLYAGEAKVQDMYIVKDGKVVWEHKGPRVEEYLGEISDAVMMTNGNILFAHQYGITLINQKDETLWNYKAPANTEIHTAQPIGKKHIIYVQNGNPAKVNVMNIETNKIVHSFIVPVKNPDNTHGHFRHARLTKNGTYLLAHMDLGKVAEYDFDGNEVWSINAPGVWSAEPLKNGNVLLCGSDRWIREVNKNKEVVWDFKLDDHPQYKMTSPQIATRLDNGNTIINTWFSQWGDKLDLKNPPIQVIEVTPRKEVVWVLQSWEDPYLGPSTTIQVLGDKRISEHAHFGNIK
;
A
#
# COMPACT_ATOMS: atom_id res chain seq x y z
N MET A 1 -60.34 0.33 -29.09
CA MET A 1 -59.41 0.09 -30.21
C MET A 1 -58.11 0.83 -29.93
N ILE A 2 -57.06 0.12 -29.50
CA ILE A 2 -55.72 0.71 -29.42
C ILE A 2 -55.24 0.90 -30.87
N SER A 3 -54.85 2.12 -31.25
CA SER A 3 -54.49 2.40 -32.64
C SER A 3 -53.20 1.65 -33.01
N ARG A 4 -53.12 1.12 -34.24
CA ARG A 4 -51.92 0.43 -34.75
C ARG A 4 -50.64 1.28 -34.61
N SER A 5 -50.78 2.61 -34.65
CA SER A 5 -49.69 3.57 -34.40
C SER A 5 -49.13 3.51 -32.97
N LEU A 6 -49.98 3.33 -31.95
CA LEU A 6 -49.54 3.25 -30.56
C LEU A 6 -48.82 1.92 -30.28
N ILE A 7 -49.32 0.81 -30.84
CA ILE A 7 -48.68 -0.51 -30.75
C ILE A 7 -47.30 -0.49 -31.42
N THR A 8 -47.19 0.13 -32.59
CA THR A 8 -45.91 0.24 -33.32
C THR A 8 -44.88 1.08 -32.55
N LYS A 9 -45.29 2.20 -31.94
CA LYS A 9 -44.39 3.03 -31.11
C LYS A 9 -43.93 2.29 -29.84
N ILE A 10 -44.81 1.57 -29.17
CA ILE A 10 -44.46 0.75 -27.99
C ILE A 10 -43.49 -0.36 -28.39
N PHE A 11 -43.73 -1.04 -29.51
CA PHE A 11 -42.88 -2.13 -30.01
C PHE A 11 -41.47 -1.63 -30.37
N VAL A 12 -41.35 -0.47 -31.02
CA VAL A 12 -40.05 0.15 -31.34
C VAL A 12 -39.31 0.58 -30.07
N ILE A 13 -39.99 1.15 -29.07
CA ILE A 13 -39.37 1.51 -27.79
C ILE A 13 -38.87 0.27 -27.05
N CYS A 14 -39.66 -0.82 -27.01
CA CYS A 14 -39.23 -2.07 -26.39
C CYS A 14 -38.03 -2.70 -27.11
N ILE A 15 -38.00 -2.70 -28.45
CA ILE A 15 -36.84 -3.21 -29.21
C ILE A 15 -35.60 -2.36 -28.93
N VAL A 16 -35.70 -1.03 -28.96
CA VAL A 16 -34.58 -0.14 -28.65
C VAL A 16 -34.07 -0.35 -27.21
N GLN A 17 -34.98 -0.52 -26.24
CA GLN A 17 -34.59 -0.83 -24.86
C GLN A 17 -33.91 -2.20 -24.73
N ILE A 18 -34.40 -3.24 -25.40
CA ILE A 18 -33.78 -4.58 -25.40
C ILE A 18 -32.38 -4.51 -26.02
N THR A 19 -32.22 -3.87 -27.17
CA THR A 19 -30.91 -3.73 -27.83
C THR A 19 -29.91 -2.93 -27.00
N ALA A 20 -30.36 -1.90 -26.26
CA ALA A 20 -29.51 -1.13 -25.35
C ALA A 20 -29.07 -1.96 -24.13
N VAL A 21 -29.97 -2.76 -23.57
CA VAL A 21 -29.66 -3.68 -22.45
C VAL A 21 -28.68 -4.76 -22.91
N GLU A 22 -28.90 -5.38 -24.07
CA GLU A 22 -27.98 -6.38 -24.63
C GLU A 22 -26.59 -5.79 -24.92
N SER A 23 -26.53 -4.59 -25.50
CA SER A 23 -25.27 -3.89 -25.76
C SER A 23 -24.50 -3.59 -24.46
N PHE A 24 -25.22 -3.18 -23.41
CA PHE A 24 -24.63 -2.93 -22.09
C PHE A 24 -24.09 -4.22 -21.45
N VAL A 25 -24.84 -5.32 -21.52
CA VAL A 25 -24.41 -6.64 -21.00
C VAL A 25 -23.16 -7.13 -21.73
N LEU A 26 -23.12 -7.02 -23.07
CA LEU A 26 -21.95 -7.41 -23.86
C LEU A 26 -20.72 -6.55 -23.54
N ALA A 27 -20.91 -5.24 -23.35
CA ALA A 27 -19.82 -4.34 -22.94
C ALA A 27 -19.27 -4.71 -21.56
N GLN A 28 -20.15 -4.99 -20.59
CA GLN A 28 -19.74 -5.42 -19.25
C GLN A 28 -19.00 -6.76 -19.28
N GLN A 29 -19.49 -7.72 -20.06
CA GLN A 29 -18.82 -9.01 -20.24
C GLN A 29 -17.43 -8.86 -20.87
N ALA A 30 -17.27 -7.96 -21.85
CA ALA A 30 -15.98 -7.67 -22.45
C ALA A 30 -15.01 -7.06 -21.42
N THR A 31 -15.46 -6.11 -20.59
CA THR A 31 -14.62 -5.53 -19.53
C THR A 31 -14.24 -6.53 -18.46
N ASP A 32 -15.17 -7.40 -18.04
CA ASP A 32 -14.90 -8.43 -17.05
C ASP A 32 -13.90 -9.46 -17.60
N SER A 33 -14.03 -9.83 -18.88
CA SER A 33 -13.07 -10.69 -19.58
C SER A 33 -11.68 -10.06 -19.69
N GLU A 34 -11.60 -8.75 -19.93
CA GLU A 34 -10.32 -8.03 -19.98
C GLU A 34 -9.63 -8.05 -18.61
N VAL A 35 -10.36 -7.76 -17.53
CA VAL A 35 -9.82 -7.81 -16.17
C VAL A 35 -9.37 -9.22 -15.83
N ALA A 36 -10.21 -10.23 -16.08
CA ALA A 36 -9.91 -11.63 -15.80
C ALA A 36 -8.65 -12.11 -16.52
N SER A 37 -8.44 -11.68 -17.78
CA SER A 37 -7.24 -12.03 -18.55
C SER A 37 -5.93 -11.50 -17.99
N LYS A 38 -6.00 -10.51 -17.08
CA LYS A 38 -4.83 -9.89 -16.43
C LYS A 38 -4.57 -10.44 -15.03
N ILE A 39 -5.46 -11.28 -14.49
CA ILE A 39 -5.28 -11.94 -13.19
C ILE A 39 -4.24 -13.04 -13.36
N ASP A 40 -3.09 -12.87 -12.70
CA ASP A 40 -1.99 -13.83 -12.81
C ASP A 40 -1.12 -13.81 -11.55
N LEU A 41 -1.24 -14.82 -10.68
CA LEU A 41 -0.44 -14.86 -9.47
C LEU A 41 1.07 -15.12 -9.73
N SER A 42 1.43 -15.58 -10.93
CA SER A 42 2.79 -16.00 -11.29
C SER A 42 3.65 -14.92 -11.94
N ARG A 43 3.09 -13.76 -12.25
CA ARG A 43 3.82 -12.68 -12.94
C ARG A 43 5.02 -12.17 -12.15
N HIS A 44 4.89 -12.08 -10.83
CA HIS A 44 5.92 -11.59 -9.92
C HIS A 44 6.09 -12.57 -8.76
N ASP A 45 7.32 -12.71 -8.30
CA ASP A 45 7.60 -13.20 -6.96
C ASP A 45 7.41 -12.03 -5.99
N PHE A 46 6.74 -12.21 -4.84
CA PHE A 46 6.49 -11.10 -3.91
C PHE A 46 6.33 -11.54 -2.44
N LEU A 47 6.70 -10.67 -1.52
CA LEU A 47 6.20 -10.66 -0.14
C LEU A 47 4.87 -9.88 -0.12
N TYR A 48 3.89 -10.38 0.62
CA TYR A 48 2.55 -9.82 0.72
C TYR A 48 2.07 -9.77 2.17
N ALA A 49 1.45 -8.66 2.55
CA ALA A 49 0.72 -8.54 3.83
C ALA A 49 -0.43 -7.51 3.74
N GLY A 50 -1.29 -7.55 4.75
CA GLY A 50 -2.50 -6.76 4.82
C GLY A 50 -2.90 -6.36 6.24
N GLU A 51 -3.43 -5.16 6.40
CA GLU A 51 -4.30 -4.78 7.51
C GLU A 51 -5.56 -5.66 7.44
N ALA A 52 -5.60 -6.66 8.32
CA ALA A 52 -6.66 -7.65 8.39
C ALA A 52 -6.93 -8.00 9.85
N LYS A 53 -7.97 -8.80 10.09
CA LYS A 53 -8.25 -9.34 11.44
C LYS A 53 -7.18 -10.32 11.94
N VAL A 54 -6.17 -10.60 11.12
CA VAL A 54 -5.03 -11.46 11.37
C VAL A 54 -3.76 -10.78 10.85
N GLN A 55 -2.62 -11.16 11.40
CA GLN A 55 -1.30 -10.66 10.99
C GLN A 55 -0.60 -11.69 10.09
N ASP A 56 -1.26 -12.05 9.00
CA ASP A 56 -0.73 -13.04 8.07
C ASP A 56 0.17 -12.37 7.04
N MET A 57 1.25 -13.07 6.69
CA MET A 57 2.14 -12.68 5.61
C MET A 57 2.42 -13.88 4.73
N TYR A 58 2.67 -13.63 3.46
CA TYR A 58 2.92 -14.67 2.47
C TYR A 58 4.10 -14.30 1.59
N ILE A 59 4.91 -15.30 1.23
CA ILE A 59 5.82 -15.19 0.10
C ILE A 59 5.26 -16.06 -1.01
N VAL A 60 5.00 -15.44 -2.14
CA VAL A 60 4.52 -16.10 -3.35
C VAL A 60 5.65 -16.14 -4.37
N LYS A 61 5.89 -17.31 -4.95
CA LYS A 61 6.84 -17.51 -6.06
C LYS A 61 6.25 -18.42 -7.12
N ASP A 62 6.46 -18.10 -8.39
CA ASP A 62 5.88 -18.83 -9.52
C ASP A 62 4.36 -19.12 -9.33
N GLY A 63 3.63 -18.16 -8.76
CA GLY A 63 2.19 -18.26 -8.50
C GLY A 63 1.80 -19.20 -7.37
N LYS A 64 2.74 -19.60 -6.50
CA LYS A 64 2.48 -20.49 -5.35
C LYS A 64 2.93 -19.84 -4.06
N VAL A 65 2.16 -20.01 -2.99
CA VAL A 65 2.61 -19.69 -1.64
C VAL A 65 3.74 -20.66 -1.27
N VAL A 66 4.96 -20.15 -1.15
CA VAL A 66 6.16 -20.94 -0.79
C VAL A 66 6.55 -20.76 0.68
N TRP A 67 6.00 -19.75 1.33
CA TRP A 67 6.13 -19.51 2.76
C TRP A 67 4.93 -18.71 3.25
N GLU A 68 4.51 -18.98 4.48
CA GLU A 68 3.48 -18.20 5.16
C GLU A 68 3.89 -17.99 6.62
N HIS A 69 3.53 -16.82 7.15
CA HIS A 69 3.50 -16.56 8.58
C HIS A 69 2.04 -16.45 8.99
N LYS A 70 1.66 -17.25 9.99
CA LYS A 70 0.39 -17.09 10.68
C LYS A 70 0.63 -16.33 11.98
N GLY A 71 0.29 -15.04 11.98
CA GLY A 71 0.40 -14.22 13.17
C GLY A 71 -0.44 -14.76 14.34
N PRO A 72 -0.36 -14.17 15.54
CA PRO A 72 -1.12 -14.64 16.68
C PRO A 72 -2.64 -14.66 16.38
N ARG A 73 -3.43 -15.42 17.15
CA ARG A 73 -4.89 -15.58 16.96
C ARG A 73 -5.71 -15.32 18.22
N VAL A 74 -5.06 -14.79 19.26
CA VAL A 74 -5.70 -14.52 20.54
C VAL A 74 -6.66 -13.33 20.42
N GLU A 75 -7.75 -13.36 21.18
CA GLU A 75 -8.91 -12.46 21.03
C GLU A 75 -8.63 -10.97 21.34
N GLU A 76 -7.51 -10.66 22.01
CA GLU A 76 -7.09 -9.27 22.19
C GLU A 76 -6.46 -8.78 20.88
N TYR A 77 -7.18 -7.86 20.20
CA TYR A 77 -6.87 -7.25 18.91
C TYR A 77 -5.35 -7.09 18.67
N LEU A 78 -4.89 -7.72 17.58
CA LEU A 78 -3.47 -7.99 17.34
C LEU A 78 -2.69 -6.78 16.84
N GLY A 79 -3.40 -5.81 16.26
CA GLY A 79 -2.82 -4.71 15.51
C GLY A 79 -2.73 -5.01 14.01
N GLU A 80 -2.41 -3.98 13.23
CA GLU A 80 -2.49 -3.94 11.77
C GLU A 80 -1.11 -3.99 11.11
N ILE A 81 -0.86 -4.95 10.21
CA ILE A 81 0.35 -4.91 9.36
C ILE A 81 0.15 -3.86 8.27
N SER A 82 0.76 -2.70 8.46
CA SER A 82 0.71 -1.59 7.48
C SER A 82 1.96 -1.50 6.60
N ASP A 83 3.08 -2.09 7.03
CA ASP A 83 4.35 -2.06 6.30
C ASP A 83 5.21 -3.27 6.65
N ALA A 84 5.87 -3.84 5.64
CA ALA A 84 6.71 -5.02 5.78
C ALA A 84 7.78 -5.02 4.70
N VAL A 85 8.96 -5.52 5.06
CA VAL A 85 10.13 -5.61 4.18
C VAL A 85 10.87 -6.92 4.42
N MET A 86 10.98 -7.72 3.36
CA MET A 86 11.92 -8.83 3.29
C MET A 86 13.28 -8.31 2.87
N MET A 87 14.26 -8.51 3.76
CA MET A 87 15.67 -8.21 3.54
C MET A 87 16.32 -9.25 2.62
N THR A 88 17.49 -8.92 2.07
CA THR A 88 18.29 -9.77 1.17
C THR A 88 18.72 -11.10 1.79
N ASN A 89 18.78 -11.18 3.12
CA ASN A 89 19.05 -12.41 3.86
C ASN A 89 17.79 -13.26 4.13
N GLY A 90 16.62 -12.84 3.63
CA GLY A 90 15.34 -13.52 3.80
C GLY A 90 14.60 -13.21 5.10
N ASN A 91 15.20 -12.46 6.04
CA ASN A 91 14.49 -12.02 7.24
C ASN A 91 13.44 -10.97 6.88
N ILE A 92 12.36 -10.93 7.64
CA ILE A 92 11.23 -10.02 7.42
C ILE A 92 11.10 -9.09 8.61
N LEU A 93 11.19 -7.78 8.35
CA LEU A 93 10.88 -6.73 9.31
C LEU A 93 9.49 -6.19 8.98
N PHE A 94 8.61 -6.08 9.96
CA PHE A 94 7.27 -5.56 9.75
C PHE A 94 6.78 -4.74 10.94
N ALA A 95 6.02 -3.69 10.64
CA ALA A 95 5.32 -2.85 11.61
C ALA A 95 3.86 -3.30 11.70
N HIS A 96 3.38 -3.52 12.92
CA HIS A 96 2.08 -4.16 13.17
C HIS A 96 1.18 -3.36 14.12
N GLN A 97 1.21 -2.03 13.99
CA GLN A 97 0.51 -1.02 14.81
C GLN A 97 1.01 -0.95 16.26
N TYR A 98 1.06 -2.06 17.00
CA TYR A 98 1.50 -2.06 18.39
C TYR A 98 2.97 -2.39 18.59
N GLY A 99 3.74 -2.41 17.50
CA GLY A 99 5.15 -2.68 17.56
C GLY A 99 5.78 -2.92 16.22
N ILE A 100 7.00 -3.44 16.30
CA ILE A 100 7.82 -3.83 15.16
C ILE A 100 8.41 -5.19 15.49
N THR A 101 8.37 -6.12 14.54
CA THR A 101 8.94 -7.45 14.70
C THR A 101 9.87 -7.76 13.55
N LEU A 102 11.01 -8.37 13.88
CA LEU A 102 11.95 -8.96 12.94
C LEU A 102 11.93 -10.48 13.13
N ILE A 103 11.54 -11.20 12.09
CA ILE A 103 11.53 -12.67 12.05
C ILE A 103 12.44 -13.20 10.95
N ASN A 104 12.80 -14.48 11.03
CA ASN A 104 13.33 -15.22 9.87
C ASN A 104 12.23 -16.07 9.21
N GLN A 105 12.57 -16.74 8.10
CA GLN A 105 11.63 -17.60 7.35
C GLN A 105 11.27 -18.92 8.06
N LYS A 106 11.73 -19.13 9.30
CA LYS A 106 11.32 -20.24 10.18
C LYS A 106 10.35 -19.78 11.27
N ASP A 107 9.83 -18.56 11.17
CA ASP A 107 9.01 -17.89 12.19
C ASP A 107 9.71 -17.66 13.53
N GLU A 108 11.05 -17.74 13.58
CA GLU A 108 11.80 -17.40 14.78
C GLU A 108 11.87 -15.87 14.91
N THR A 109 11.40 -15.35 16.05
CA THR A 109 11.54 -13.93 16.38
C THR A 109 12.99 -13.62 16.73
N LEU A 110 13.63 -12.81 15.88
CA LEU A 110 15.01 -12.37 16.07
C LEU A 110 15.07 -11.10 16.93
N TRP A 111 14.06 -10.24 16.81
CA TRP A 111 13.94 -9.01 17.59
C TRP A 111 12.49 -8.52 17.59
N ASN A 112 12.06 -7.88 18.67
CA ASN A 112 10.72 -7.31 18.79
C ASN A 112 10.77 -6.03 19.64
N TYR A 113 9.98 -5.03 19.25
CA TYR A 113 9.77 -3.81 20.01
C TYR A 113 8.28 -3.53 20.15
N LYS A 114 7.83 -3.35 21.39
CA LYS A 114 6.46 -2.96 21.70
C LYS A 114 6.34 -1.44 21.64
N ALA A 115 5.37 -0.93 20.89
CA ALA A 115 5.04 0.48 20.88
C ALA A 115 4.68 0.94 22.31
N PRO A 116 5.14 2.12 22.76
CA PRO A 116 4.69 2.70 24.03
C PRO A 116 3.17 2.79 24.15
N ALA A 117 2.66 2.84 25.37
CA ALA A 117 1.22 2.99 25.60
C ALA A 117 0.66 4.23 24.88
N ASN A 118 -0.54 4.09 24.28
CA ASN A 118 -1.23 5.13 23.50
C ASN A 118 -0.49 5.61 22.24
N THR A 119 0.48 4.81 21.75
CA THR A 119 1.21 5.08 20.51
C THR A 119 1.03 3.94 19.52
N GLU A 120 1.24 4.23 18.25
CA GLU A 120 1.19 3.23 17.17
C GLU A 120 2.42 3.36 16.26
N ILE A 121 2.80 2.26 15.62
CA ILE A 121 3.89 2.19 14.65
C ILE A 121 3.39 1.42 13.42
N HIS A 122 3.25 2.13 12.31
CA HIS A 122 2.74 1.58 11.04
C HIS A 122 3.82 1.43 9.96
N THR A 123 5.02 1.97 10.18
CA THR A 123 6.12 1.90 9.20
C THR A 123 7.46 1.77 9.88
N ALA A 124 8.31 0.90 9.35
CA ALA A 124 9.66 0.66 9.82
C ALA A 124 10.55 0.20 8.66
N GLN A 125 11.81 0.66 8.64
CA GLN A 125 12.79 0.25 7.64
C GLN A 125 14.12 -0.11 8.28
N PRO A 126 14.84 -1.13 7.78
CA PRO A 126 16.20 -1.39 8.19
C PRO A 126 17.14 -0.28 7.72
N ILE A 127 18.13 0.04 8.56
CA ILE A 127 19.32 0.80 8.21
C ILE A 127 20.51 -0.10 8.55
N GLY A 128 21.18 -0.59 7.50
CA GLY A 128 22.20 -1.61 7.66
C GLY A 128 21.68 -2.87 8.35
N LYS A 129 22.56 -3.50 9.12
CA LYS A 129 22.25 -4.73 9.88
C LYS A 129 21.83 -4.48 11.33
N LYS A 130 22.00 -3.25 11.81
CA LYS A 130 22.01 -2.94 13.25
C LYS A 130 20.97 -1.91 13.66
N HIS A 131 20.37 -1.22 12.70
CA HIS A 131 19.47 -0.13 12.99
C HIS A 131 18.13 -0.31 12.28
N ILE A 132 17.08 0.21 12.92
CA ILE A 132 15.74 0.34 12.35
C ILE A 132 15.31 1.78 12.53
N ILE A 133 14.88 2.43 11.46
CA ILE A 133 14.15 3.70 11.53
C ILE A 133 12.65 3.43 11.49
N TYR A 134 11.88 4.15 12.29
CA TYR A 134 10.42 4.03 12.32
C TYR A 134 9.75 5.34 12.71
N VAL A 135 8.47 5.45 12.38
CA VAL A 135 7.61 6.55 12.84
C VAL A 135 6.73 6.04 13.97
N GLN A 136 6.76 6.73 15.11
CA GLN A 136 5.85 6.54 16.22
C GLN A 136 4.73 7.58 16.14
N ASN A 137 3.52 7.14 15.87
CA ASN A 137 2.32 7.94 16.03
C ASN A 137 2.05 8.12 17.52
N GLY A 138 1.64 9.32 17.95
CA GLY A 138 1.20 9.57 19.32
C GLY A 138 1.31 11.04 19.69
N ASN A 139 1.28 11.34 20.98
CA ASN A 139 1.46 12.69 21.51
C ASN A 139 2.65 12.73 22.50
N PRO A 140 3.86 13.17 22.07
CA PRO A 140 4.20 13.63 20.72
C PRO A 140 4.47 12.47 19.74
N ALA A 141 4.26 12.73 18.44
CA ALA A 141 4.70 11.85 17.37
C ALA A 141 6.20 12.03 17.10
N LYS A 142 6.90 10.96 16.73
CA LYS A 142 8.36 10.96 16.62
C LYS A 142 8.85 10.12 15.45
N VAL A 143 9.96 10.54 14.85
CA VAL A 143 10.85 9.64 14.11
C VAL A 143 11.89 9.13 15.09
N ASN A 144 12.14 7.82 15.07
CA ASN A 144 13.13 7.17 15.93
C ASN A 144 14.06 6.29 15.11
N VAL A 145 15.33 6.21 15.51
CA VAL A 145 16.27 5.20 15.04
C VAL A 145 16.68 4.34 16.24
N MET A 146 16.39 3.05 16.18
CA MET A 146 16.75 2.07 17.19
C MET A 146 17.96 1.25 16.75
N ASN A 147 18.95 1.10 17.62
CA ASN A 147 19.97 0.07 17.50
C ASN A 147 19.45 -1.23 18.12
N ILE A 148 19.27 -2.27 17.30
CA ILE A 148 18.63 -3.53 17.71
C ILE A 148 19.56 -4.48 18.46
N GLU A 149 20.88 -4.32 18.35
CA GLU A 149 21.85 -5.10 19.13
C GLU A 149 21.86 -4.67 20.60
N THR A 150 21.69 -3.37 20.85
CA THR A 150 21.70 -2.78 22.20
C THR A 150 20.31 -2.49 22.75
N ASN A 151 19.29 -2.60 21.90
CA ASN A 151 17.89 -2.26 22.19
C ASN A 151 17.71 -0.81 22.68
N LYS A 152 18.42 0.14 22.05
CA LYS A 152 18.42 1.56 22.42
C LYS A 152 17.99 2.44 21.26
N ILE A 153 17.16 3.44 21.56
CA ILE A 153 16.93 4.56 20.64
C ILE A 153 18.23 5.38 20.60
N VAL A 154 18.88 5.42 19.44
CA VAL A 154 20.15 6.14 19.23
C VAL A 154 19.94 7.50 18.58
N HIS A 155 18.75 7.74 18.03
CA HIS A 155 18.35 9.03 17.47
C HIS A 155 16.82 9.21 17.54
N SER A 156 16.36 10.44 17.78
CA SER A 156 14.93 10.74 17.86
C SER A 156 14.66 12.23 17.68
N PHE A 157 13.58 12.57 16.97
CA PHE A 157 13.06 13.94 16.89
C PHE A 157 11.53 13.93 16.76
N ILE A 158 10.89 15.02 17.20
CA ILE A 158 9.44 15.19 17.14
C ILE A 158 9.05 15.63 15.71
N VAL A 159 7.95 15.08 15.21
CA VAL A 159 7.33 15.52 13.95
C VAL A 159 5.91 16.05 14.22
N PRO A 160 5.46 17.07 13.47
CA PRO A 160 4.16 17.69 13.71
C PRO A 160 3.00 16.78 13.30
N VAL A 161 1.90 16.88 14.03
CA VAL A 161 0.60 16.27 13.73
C VAL A 161 -0.50 17.32 13.92
N LYS A 162 -1.62 17.17 13.23
CA LYS A 162 -2.76 18.09 13.31
C LYS A 162 -3.60 17.83 14.57
N ASN A 163 -3.86 16.57 14.88
CA ASN A 163 -4.71 16.17 16.00
C ASN A 163 -3.97 15.17 16.91
N PRO A 164 -3.21 15.64 17.92
CA PRO A 164 -2.41 14.78 18.79
C PRO A 164 -3.22 13.72 19.55
N ASP A 165 -4.53 13.93 19.74
CA ASP A 165 -5.41 12.99 20.44
C ASP A 165 -5.95 11.87 19.52
N ASN A 166 -5.66 11.93 18.21
CA ASN A 166 -6.02 10.90 17.23
C ASN A 166 -4.78 10.19 16.68
N THR A 167 -4.11 9.41 17.54
CA THR A 167 -2.90 8.62 17.22
C THR A 167 -3.03 7.87 15.88
N HIS A 168 -4.18 7.24 15.65
CA HIS A 168 -4.40 6.41 14.47
C HIS A 168 -4.41 7.19 13.16
N GLY A 169 -4.74 8.49 13.18
CA GLY A 169 -4.83 9.32 11.99
C GLY A 169 -3.52 10.01 11.56
N HIS A 170 -2.40 9.81 12.28
CA HIS A 170 -1.18 10.58 12.02
C HIS A 170 -0.43 10.13 10.75
N PHE A 171 0.12 8.91 10.76
CA PHE A 171 0.99 8.39 9.69
C PHE A 171 0.70 6.91 9.41
N ARG A 172 0.94 6.49 8.16
CA ARG A 172 0.96 5.08 7.76
C ARG A 172 2.27 4.66 7.10
N HIS A 173 2.89 5.54 6.33
CA HIS A 173 4.04 5.18 5.50
C HIS A 173 5.11 6.26 5.49
N ALA A 174 6.36 5.83 5.55
CA ALA A 174 7.53 6.68 5.38
C ALA A 174 8.66 5.92 4.68
N ARG A 175 9.53 6.65 3.96
CA ARG A 175 10.62 6.06 3.18
C ARG A 175 11.91 6.87 3.30
N LEU A 176 13.01 6.17 3.54
CA LEU A 176 14.36 6.72 3.44
C LEU A 176 14.63 7.16 2.00
N THR A 177 15.24 8.33 1.84
CA THR A 177 15.72 8.79 0.54
C THR A 177 17.20 8.46 0.37
N LYS A 178 17.68 8.53 -0.88
CA LYS A 178 19.11 8.39 -1.19
C LYS A 178 20.02 9.46 -0.56
N ASN A 179 19.44 10.55 -0.04
CA ASN A 179 20.18 11.63 0.62
C ASN A 179 20.38 11.37 2.12
N GLY A 180 19.81 10.29 2.65
CA GLY A 180 19.81 10.01 4.08
C GLY A 180 18.81 10.84 4.88
N THR A 181 17.74 11.27 4.24
CA THR A 181 16.58 11.96 4.84
C THR A 181 15.39 11.00 4.89
N TYR A 182 14.31 11.39 5.57
CA TYR A 182 13.13 10.56 5.73
C TYR A 182 11.87 11.27 5.23
N LEU A 183 11.20 10.67 4.24
CA LEU A 183 10.00 11.19 3.60
C LEU A 183 8.76 10.60 4.28
N LEU A 184 7.93 11.44 4.91
CA LEU A 184 6.75 11.03 5.67
C LEU A 184 5.47 11.48 4.97
N ALA A 185 4.50 10.57 4.87
CA ALA A 185 3.12 10.91 4.53
C ALA A 185 2.34 11.28 5.80
N HIS A 186 2.12 12.58 6.02
CA HIS A 186 1.28 13.08 7.12
C HIS A 186 -0.18 13.07 6.67
N MET A 187 -0.95 12.09 7.15
CA MET A 187 -2.34 11.89 6.74
C MET A 187 -3.24 13.02 7.28
N ASP A 188 -3.17 13.31 8.57
CA ASP A 188 -4.01 14.30 9.23
C ASP A 188 -3.70 15.76 8.83
N LEU A 189 -2.43 16.04 8.50
CA LEU A 189 -2.02 17.33 7.93
C LEU A 189 -2.28 17.42 6.43
N GLY A 190 -2.57 16.31 5.75
CA GLY A 190 -2.78 16.28 4.30
C GLY A 190 -1.56 16.78 3.54
N LYS A 191 -0.35 16.34 3.94
CA LYS A 191 0.91 16.73 3.31
C LYS A 191 1.92 15.60 3.30
N VAL A 192 2.90 15.71 2.40
CA VAL A 192 4.14 14.93 2.47
C VAL A 192 5.27 15.87 2.83
N ALA A 193 6.14 15.45 3.74
CA ALA A 193 7.30 16.22 4.18
C ALA A 193 8.54 15.34 4.29
N GLU A 194 9.68 15.88 3.89
CA GLU A 194 11.00 15.25 3.99
C GLU A 194 11.77 15.91 5.13
N TYR A 195 12.30 15.09 6.04
CA TYR A 195 13.05 15.55 7.20
C TYR A 195 14.50 15.11 7.13
N ASP A 196 15.41 16.03 7.46
CA ASP A 196 16.83 15.72 7.61
C ASP A 196 17.14 15.04 8.95
N PHE A 197 18.43 14.75 9.17
CA PHE A 197 18.90 14.10 10.39
C PHE A 197 18.60 14.90 11.66
N ASP A 198 18.61 16.23 11.59
CA ASP A 198 18.37 17.10 12.73
C ASP A 198 16.87 17.34 12.98
N GLY A 199 16.00 16.79 12.12
CA GLY A 199 14.56 16.91 12.18
C GLY A 199 14.01 18.17 11.51
N ASN A 200 14.81 18.85 10.69
CA ASN A 200 14.32 19.98 9.90
C ASN A 200 13.52 19.50 8.70
N GLU A 201 12.37 20.13 8.44
CA GLU A 201 11.64 19.95 7.19
C GLU A 201 12.42 20.60 6.04
N VAL A 202 13.02 19.79 5.17
CA VAL A 202 13.84 20.26 4.02
C VAL A 202 13.06 20.33 2.72
N TRP A 203 11.92 19.65 2.65
CA TRP A 203 10.99 19.71 1.53
C TRP A 203 9.58 19.31 1.98
N SER A 204 8.55 19.88 1.36
CA SER A 204 7.16 19.45 1.58
C SER A 204 6.22 19.81 0.44
N ILE A 205 5.10 19.11 0.35
CA ILE A 205 4.01 19.37 -0.60
C ILE A 205 2.65 19.10 0.04
N ASN A 206 1.66 19.95 -0.26
CA ASN A 206 0.28 19.68 0.10
C ASN A 206 -0.24 18.48 -0.72
N ALA A 207 -0.77 17.49 -0.01
CA ALA A 207 -1.30 16.26 -0.59
C ALA A 207 -2.49 15.78 0.27
N PRO A 208 -3.66 16.45 0.21
CA PRO A 208 -4.84 16.02 0.96
C PRO A 208 -5.24 14.58 0.65
N GLY A 209 -5.52 13.79 1.68
CA GLY A 209 -5.86 12.37 1.54
C GLY A 209 -4.67 11.46 1.21
N VAL A 210 -3.42 11.94 1.35
CA VAL A 210 -2.23 11.09 1.14
C VAL A 210 -2.20 9.94 2.15
N TRP A 211 -1.86 8.74 1.66
CA TRP A 211 -1.58 7.55 2.48
C TRP A 211 -0.10 7.21 2.48
N SER A 212 0.54 7.27 1.30
CA SER A 212 1.95 6.96 1.15
C SER A 212 2.68 7.85 0.15
N ALA A 213 4.00 7.88 0.30
CA ALA A 213 4.92 8.54 -0.60
C ALA A 213 6.19 7.68 -0.77
N GLU A 214 6.72 7.62 -1.99
CA GLU A 214 7.95 6.93 -2.34
C GLU A 214 8.91 7.87 -3.09
N PRO A 215 10.18 8.02 -2.65
CA PRO A 215 11.18 8.72 -3.42
C PRO A 215 11.61 7.88 -4.64
N LEU A 216 11.64 8.50 -5.83
CA LEU A 216 12.00 7.83 -7.08
C LEU A 216 13.46 8.06 -7.47
N LYS A 217 14.02 7.15 -8.28
CA LYS A 217 15.41 7.20 -8.76
C LYS A 217 15.75 8.51 -9.51
N ASN A 218 14.79 9.04 -10.27
CA ASN A 218 14.89 10.30 -11.01
C ASN A 218 14.84 11.55 -10.08
N GLY A 219 14.60 11.37 -8.77
CA GLY A 219 14.49 12.45 -7.80
C GLY A 219 13.09 13.07 -7.70
N ASN A 220 12.10 12.47 -8.35
CA ASN A 220 10.68 12.79 -8.15
C ASN A 220 10.14 12.03 -6.93
N VAL A 221 8.90 12.34 -6.55
CA VAL A 221 8.17 11.65 -5.49
C VAL A 221 6.90 11.05 -6.08
N LEU A 222 6.68 9.76 -5.88
CA LEU A 222 5.42 9.08 -6.15
C LEU A 222 4.53 9.17 -4.91
N LEU A 223 3.31 9.62 -5.09
CA LEU A 223 2.32 9.85 -4.05
C LEU A 223 1.12 8.93 -4.29
N CYS A 224 0.58 8.35 -3.24
CA CYS A 224 -0.67 7.59 -3.28
C CYS A 224 -1.64 8.17 -2.26
N GLY A 225 -2.81 8.59 -2.70
CA GLY A 225 -3.87 9.08 -1.84
C GLY A 225 -5.04 8.12 -1.76
N SER A 226 -5.52 7.90 -0.54
CA SER A 226 -6.68 7.04 -0.25
C SER A 226 -7.94 7.47 -1.00
N ASP A 227 -8.01 8.74 -1.42
CA ASP A 227 -9.07 9.29 -2.26
C ASP A 227 -8.87 9.02 -3.76
N ARG A 228 -8.40 7.80 -4.10
CA ARG A 228 -8.42 7.23 -5.46
C ARG A 228 -7.48 7.87 -6.49
N TRP A 229 -6.36 8.46 -6.06
CA TRP A 229 -5.38 9.08 -6.96
C TRP A 229 -3.93 8.66 -6.65
N ILE A 230 -3.12 8.55 -7.70
CA ILE A 230 -1.69 8.27 -7.63
C ILE A 230 -0.97 9.29 -8.53
N ARG A 231 0.00 10.01 -7.99
CA ARG A 231 0.67 11.12 -8.70
C ARG A 231 2.17 11.05 -8.56
N GLU A 232 2.89 11.29 -9.64
CA GLU A 232 4.32 11.59 -9.59
C GLU A 232 4.50 13.11 -9.62
N VAL A 233 5.21 13.66 -8.64
CA VAL A 233 5.56 15.08 -8.59
C VAL A 233 7.06 15.28 -8.73
N ASN A 234 7.45 16.30 -9.48
CA ASN A 234 8.86 16.68 -9.59
C ASN A 234 9.30 17.54 -8.39
N LYS A 235 10.59 17.90 -8.36
CA LYS A 235 11.16 18.74 -7.28
C LYS A 235 10.53 20.14 -7.18
N ASN A 236 10.01 20.66 -8.29
CA ASN A 236 9.26 21.92 -8.35
C ASN A 236 7.81 21.76 -7.87
N LYS A 237 7.42 20.56 -7.40
CA LYS A 237 6.08 20.20 -6.91
C LYS A 237 5.01 20.17 -8.01
N GLU A 238 5.43 20.04 -9.26
CA GLU A 238 4.53 19.91 -10.41
C GLU A 238 4.18 18.44 -10.61
N VAL A 239 2.90 18.16 -10.88
CA VAL A 239 2.43 16.82 -11.24
C VAL A 239 2.90 16.50 -12.66
N VAL A 240 3.78 15.50 -12.81
CA VAL A 240 4.33 15.05 -14.09
C VAL A 240 3.74 13.73 -14.58
N TRP A 241 3.05 13.01 -13.69
CA TRP A 241 2.24 11.84 -14.02
C TRP A 241 1.07 11.76 -13.03
N ASP A 242 -0.12 11.42 -13.51
CA ASP A 242 -1.36 11.39 -12.72
C ASP A 242 -2.22 10.21 -13.17
N PHE A 243 -2.48 9.27 -12.26
CA PHE A 243 -3.32 8.10 -12.47
C PHE A 243 -4.48 8.13 -11.48
N LYS A 244 -5.69 8.07 -12.00
CA LYS A 244 -6.93 8.15 -11.21
C LYS A 244 -7.68 6.85 -11.36
N LEU A 245 -8.09 6.24 -10.26
CA LEU A 245 -8.89 5.01 -10.34
C LEU A 245 -10.26 5.25 -10.99
N ASP A 246 -10.73 6.49 -11.02
CA ASP A 246 -11.98 6.89 -11.70
C ASP A 246 -11.90 6.75 -13.22
N ASP A 247 -10.70 6.83 -13.81
CA ASP A 247 -10.48 6.58 -15.24
C ASP A 247 -10.43 5.07 -15.55
N HIS A 248 -10.48 4.23 -14.51
CA HIS A 248 -10.33 2.77 -14.55
C HIS A 248 -11.43 2.05 -13.74
N PRO A 249 -12.72 2.36 -13.95
CA PRO A 249 -13.82 1.89 -13.09
C PRO A 249 -14.01 0.36 -13.14
N GLN A 250 -13.57 -0.31 -14.20
CA GLN A 250 -13.66 -1.77 -14.34
C GLN A 250 -12.90 -2.53 -13.24
N TYR A 251 -11.89 -1.90 -12.63
CA TYR A 251 -11.10 -2.51 -11.55
C TYR A 251 -11.76 -2.34 -10.17
N LYS A 252 -12.77 -1.46 -10.03
CA LYS A 252 -13.57 -1.25 -8.81
C LYS A 252 -12.73 -1.03 -7.53
N MET A 253 -11.48 -0.59 -7.65
CA MET A 253 -10.58 -0.31 -6.53
C MET A 253 -10.99 1.00 -5.87
N THR A 254 -11.01 1.06 -4.53
CA THR A 254 -11.56 2.21 -3.78
C THR A 254 -10.64 2.82 -2.74
N SER A 255 -9.66 2.08 -2.23
CA SER A 255 -8.82 2.52 -1.12
C SER A 255 -7.35 2.22 -1.40
N PRO A 256 -6.73 2.88 -2.40
CA PRO A 256 -5.34 2.66 -2.71
C PRO A 256 -4.47 3.16 -1.54
N GLN A 257 -3.50 2.35 -1.13
CA GLN A 257 -2.67 2.63 0.03
C GLN A 257 -1.21 2.88 -0.36
N ILE A 258 -0.54 1.90 -0.95
CA ILE A 258 0.87 2.05 -1.39
C ILE A 258 0.96 1.99 -2.91
N ALA A 259 1.71 2.92 -3.47
CA ALA A 259 2.09 2.93 -4.88
C ALA A 259 3.61 2.88 -4.99
N THR A 260 4.09 2.02 -5.89
CA THR A 260 5.47 1.53 -5.87
C THR A 260 6.00 1.43 -7.30
N ARG A 261 7.03 2.20 -7.65
CA ARG A 261 7.59 2.24 -9.03
C ARG A 261 8.66 1.17 -9.23
N LEU A 262 8.38 0.18 -10.06
CA LEU A 262 9.28 -0.92 -10.41
C LEU A 262 10.43 -0.46 -11.32
N ASP A 263 11.49 -1.29 -11.40
CA ASP A 263 12.67 -1.06 -12.24
C ASP A 263 12.36 -0.93 -13.75
N ASN A 264 11.30 -1.60 -14.22
CA ASN A 264 10.84 -1.50 -15.61
C ASN A 264 10.05 -0.20 -15.91
N GLY A 265 9.84 0.65 -14.90
CA GLY A 265 9.07 1.90 -15.01
C GLY A 265 7.57 1.75 -14.75
N ASN A 266 7.05 0.54 -14.57
CA ASN A 266 5.66 0.32 -14.20
C ASN A 266 5.43 0.62 -12.71
N THR A 267 4.18 0.90 -12.35
CA THR A 267 3.78 1.21 -10.98
C THR A 267 2.86 0.12 -10.46
N ILE A 268 3.25 -0.52 -9.36
CA ILE A 268 2.38 -1.37 -8.56
C ILE A 268 1.55 -0.50 -7.63
N ILE A 269 0.25 -0.75 -7.56
CA ILE A 269 -0.68 -0.05 -6.67
C ILE A 269 -1.50 -1.10 -5.95
N ASN A 270 -1.39 -1.18 -4.62
CA ASN A 270 -2.30 -2.00 -3.83
C ASN A 270 -3.50 -1.18 -3.34
N THR A 271 -4.64 -1.83 -3.20
CA THR A 271 -5.83 -1.29 -2.55
C THR A 271 -6.23 -2.17 -1.39
N TRP A 272 -6.63 -1.50 -0.31
CA TRP A 272 -7.12 -2.16 0.87
C TRP A 272 -8.61 -2.45 0.77
N PHE A 273 -9.03 -3.54 1.42
CA PHE A 273 -10.42 -3.94 1.61
C PHE A 273 -10.65 -4.15 3.11
N SER A 274 -11.63 -3.46 3.69
CA SER A 274 -11.85 -3.49 5.14
C SER A 274 -12.68 -4.69 5.57
N GLN A 275 -12.11 -5.56 6.38
CA GLN A 275 -12.85 -6.67 6.99
C GLN A 275 -13.72 -6.27 8.20
N TRP A 276 -13.62 -5.02 8.66
CA TRP A 276 -14.39 -4.51 9.81
C TRP A 276 -15.72 -3.89 9.40
N GLY A 277 -15.79 -3.26 8.21
CA GLY A 277 -16.98 -2.61 7.70
C GLY A 277 -17.62 -3.29 6.48
N ASP A 278 -16.82 -4.00 5.68
CA ASP A 278 -17.28 -4.56 4.42
C ASP A 278 -17.50 -6.08 4.48
N LYS A 279 -18.38 -6.57 3.60
CA LYS A 279 -18.61 -8.00 3.40
C LYS A 279 -17.99 -8.44 2.07
N LEU A 280 -17.09 -9.41 2.13
CA LEU A 280 -16.47 -9.99 0.94
C LEU A 280 -17.54 -10.68 0.08
N ASP A 281 -17.70 -10.21 -1.16
CA ASP A 281 -18.50 -10.87 -2.20
C ASP A 281 -17.57 -11.66 -3.12
N LEU A 282 -17.51 -12.98 -2.95
CA LEU A 282 -16.70 -13.85 -3.80
C LEU A 282 -17.18 -13.92 -5.25
N LYS A 283 -18.39 -13.43 -5.58
CA LYS A 283 -18.84 -13.31 -6.97
C LYS A 283 -18.22 -12.11 -7.67
N ASN A 284 -17.81 -11.10 -6.91
CA ASN A 284 -17.17 -9.88 -7.39
C ASN A 284 -16.06 -9.46 -6.42
N PRO A 285 -15.03 -10.30 -6.23
CA PRO A 285 -14.04 -10.05 -5.20
C PRO A 285 -13.30 -8.74 -5.51
N PRO A 286 -12.92 -7.95 -4.50
CA PRO A 286 -12.16 -6.73 -4.72
C PRO A 286 -10.78 -7.07 -5.28
N ILE A 287 -10.25 -6.23 -6.17
CA ILE A 287 -8.88 -6.38 -6.64
C ILE A 287 -7.94 -5.97 -5.50
N GLN A 288 -6.85 -6.71 -5.29
CA GLN A 288 -5.87 -6.38 -4.24
C GLN A 288 -4.74 -5.51 -4.79
N VAL A 289 -4.24 -5.80 -5.99
CA VAL A 289 -3.09 -5.09 -6.59
C VAL A 289 -3.27 -4.96 -8.10
N ILE A 290 -2.81 -3.85 -8.68
CA ILE A 290 -2.63 -3.68 -10.13
C ILE A 290 -1.19 -3.25 -10.46
N GLU A 291 -0.71 -3.62 -11.65
CA GLU A 291 0.48 -3.03 -12.29
C GLU A 291 0.07 -2.13 -13.44
N VAL A 292 0.59 -0.91 -13.44
CA VAL A 292 0.25 0.14 -14.39
C VAL A 292 1.49 0.60 -15.15
N THR A 293 1.42 0.66 -16.48
CA THR A 293 2.53 1.18 -17.30
C THR A 293 2.66 2.70 -17.19
N PRO A 294 3.78 3.31 -17.63
CA PRO A 294 3.89 4.77 -17.75
C PRO A 294 2.77 5.39 -18.60
N ARG A 295 2.20 4.63 -19.53
CA ARG A 295 1.07 5.04 -20.38
C ARG A 295 -0.30 4.89 -19.71
N LYS A 296 -0.33 4.54 -18.42
CA LYS A 296 -1.54 4.34 -17.61
C LYS A 296 -2.37 3.13 -18.02
N GLU A 297 -1.74 2.15 -18.68
CA GLU A 297 -2.39 0.89 -19.03
C GLU A 297 -2.19 -0.10 -17.88
N VAL A 298 -3.29 -0.69 -17.40
CA VAL A 298 -3.21 -1.78 -16.43
C VAL A 298 -2.83 -3.06 -17.17
N VAL A 299 -1.69 -3.65 -16.79
CA VAL A 299 -1.08 -4.81 -17.44
C VAL A 299 -1.02 -6.05 -16.56
N TRP A 300 -1.40 -5.93 -15.29
CA TRP A 300 -1.45 -7.01 -14.33
C TRP A 300 -2.48 -6.73 -13.24
N VAL A 301 -3.10 -7.80 -12.74
CA VAL A 301 -4.01 -7.79 -11.61
C VAL A 301 -3.63 -8.93 -10.67
N LEU A 302 -3.57 -8.64 -9.37
CA LEU A 302 -3.59 -9.65 -8.31
C LEU A 302 -4.99 -9.65 -7.69
N GLN A 303 -5.66 -10.81 -7.77
CA GLN A 303 -6.93 -11.08 -7.12
C GLN A 303 -6.92 -12.52 -6.58
N SER A 304 -6.74 -12.69 -5.26
CA SER A 304 -6.52 -13.98 -4.60
C SER A 304 -7.29 -14.04 -3.27
N TRP A 305 -8.59 -14.36 -3.38
CA TRP A 305 -9.54 -14.45 -2.25
C TRP A 305 -10.08 -15.87 -2.01
N GLU A 306 -9.52 -16.87 -2.70
CA GLU A 306 -9.93 -18.28 -2.57
C GLU A 306 -8.71 -19.17 -2.35
N ASP A 307 -8.21 -19.88 -3.36
CA ASP A 307 -7.04 -20.74 -3.25
C ASP A 307 -5.88 -20.24 -4.15
N PRO A 308 -4.83 -19.62 -3.59
CA PRO A 308 -4.62 -19.31 -2.18
C PRO A 308 -5.40 -18.08 -1.69
N TYR A 309 -5.78 -18.07 -0.41
CA TYR A 309 -6.42 -16.92 0.24
C TYR A 309 -5.34 -16.00 0.78
N LEU A 310 -5.08 -14.87 0.12
CA LEU A 310 -4.08 -13.90 0.62
C LEU A 310 -4.71 -12.84 1.54
N GLY A 311 -6.03 -12.62 1.47
CA GLY A 311 -6.73 -11.61 2.27
C GLY A 311 -6.51 -10.17 1.78
N PRO A 312 -6.82 -9.15 2.59
CA PRO A 312 -6.61 -7.74 2.23
C PRO A 312 -5.15 -7.41 1.90
N SER A 313 -4.91 -6.36 1.09
CA SER A 313 -3.56 -5.92 0.71
C SER A 313 -3.29 -4.50 1.20
N THR A 314 -2.24 -4.34 2.00
CA THR A 314 -1.76 -3.01 2.44
C THR A 314 -0.31 -2.79 2.07
N THR A 315 0.47 -3.88 1.95
CA THR A 315 1.84 -3.84 1.46
C THR A 315 2.15 -5.04 0.56
N ILE A 316 2.91 -4.76 -0.50
CA ILE A 316 3.47 -5.77 -1.39
C ILE A 316 4.89 -5.34 -1.77
N GLN A 317 5.83 -6.26 -1.64
CA GLN A 317 7.20 -6.10 -2.12
C GLN A 317 7.45 -7.12 -3.21
N VAL A 318 7.58 -6.66 -4.46
CA VAL A 318 8.09 -7.49 -5.56
C VAL A 318 9.52 -7.90 -5.24
N LEU A 319 9.79 -9.21 -5.23
CA LEU A 319 11.09 -9.78 -4.96
C LEU A 319 11.99 -9.65 -6.18
N GLY A 320 13.29 -9.43 -5.95
CA GLY A 320 14.26 -9.14 -7.01
C GLY A 320 14.32 -7.67 -7.41
N ASP A 321 13.37 -6.84 -6.94
CA ASP A 321 13.46 -5.39 -7.05
C ASP A 321 14.56 -4.84 -6.12
N LYS A 322 15.50 -4.08 -6.70
CA LYS A 322 16.69 -3.58 -6.01
C LYS A 322 16.44 -2.32 -5.16
N ARG A 323 15.20 -1.81 -5.11
CA ARG A 323 14.85 -0.61 -4.32
C ARG A 323 14.92 -0.86 -2.82
N ILE A 324 14.73 -2.10 -2.38
CA ILE A 324 14.89 -2.47 -0.98
C ILE A 324 16.36 -2.74 -0.75
N SER A 325 17.04 -1.81 -0.08
CA SER A 325 18.45 -1.94 0.22
C SER A 325 18.70 -1.62 1.69
N GLU A 326 19.31 -2.58 2.38
CA GLU A 326 19.90 -2.38 3.70
C GLU A 326 21.11 -1.42 3.64
N HIS A 327 21.55 -1.01 2.45
CA HIS A 327 22.56 0.03 2.27
C HIS A 327 22.00 1.45 2.39
N ALA A 328 20.70 1.60 2.69
CA ALA A 328 20.13 2.89 3.07
C ALA A 328 20.79 3.44 4.34
N HIS A 329 20.74 4.75 4.51
CA HIS A 329 21.27 5.44 5.68
C HIS A 329 20.31 6.54 6.10
N PHE A 330 20.44 7.02 7.33
CA PHE A 330 19.76 8.23 7.81
C PHE A 330 20.79 9.13 8.49
N GLY A 331 21.05 10.28 7.88
CA GLY A 331 22.22 11.10 8.22
C GLY A 331 23.50 10.27 8.20
N ASN A 332 24.17 10.17 9.36
CA ASN A 332 25.40 9.41 9.54
C ASN A 332 25.19 7.94 9.94
N ILE A 333 23.96 7.50 10.22
CA ILE A 333 23.65 6.12 10.64
C ILE A 333 23.52 5.25 9.39
N LYS A 334 24.31 4.17 9.33
CA LYS A 334 24.41 3.23 8.21
C LYS A 334 24.23 1.78 8.63
#